data_AF-A0A9P4IMV3-F1
#
_entry.id   AF-A0A9P4IMV3-F1
#
_cell.length_a   1.000
_cell.length_b   1.000
_cell.length_c   1.000
_cell.angle_alpha   90.00
_cell.angle_beta   90.00
_cell.angle_gamma   90.00
#
_symmetry.space_group_name_H-M   'P 1'
#
loop_
_entity.id
_entity.type
_entity.pdbx_description
1 polymer ?
#
loop_
_entity_poly.entity_id
_entity_poly.type
_entity_poly.pdbx_seq_one_letter_code
_entity_poly.pdbx_strand_id
1 'polypeptide(L)'
;LPSQGLFRLLQSNADRHSGCASHFADLSDPPDLYSSLHEEPCDPPESDMHPSDPDLAPHEQDLRFTGDLYTPRWVRGHGNKREGWCGLCKPGRWLVLKNSAFWYDKSFTHGVSAATGAAFQGPQENRRTEGNLDVWEGLCGSCGEWIALVSSKKKGTTWFRHAYKCHTHPKVKDGPKRRRETN
;
A
#
# COMPACT_ATOMS: atom_id res chain seq x y z
N LEU A 1 -29.15 -43.74 30.91
CA LEU A 1 -29.36 -42.55 31.77
C LEU A 1 -28.00 -41.87 31.99
N PRO A 2 -27.66 -40.82 31.23
CA PRO A 2 -26.45 -40.04 31.47
C PRO A 2 -26.72 -38.87 32.42
N SER A 3 -25.89 -38.73 33.45
CA SER A 3 -25.94 -37.66 34.45
C SER A 3 -25.17 -36.43 33.97
N GLN A 4 -25.94 -35.38 33.74
CA GLN A 4 -25.68 -33.96 33.48
C GLN A 4 -24.31 -33.41 33.93
N GLY A 5 -23.58 -32.84 32.96
CA GLY A 5 -22.50 -31.87 33.20
C GLY A 5 -23.07 -30.45 33.29
N LEU A 6 -22.80 -29.78 34.42
CA LEU A 6 -23.16 -28.39 34.69
C LEU A 6 -22.19 -27.44 33.97
N PHE A 7 -22.63 -26.79 32.89
CA PHE A 7 -21.95 -25.62 32.34
C PHE A 7 -22.35 -24.38 33.13
N ARG A 8 -21.39 -23.78 33.86
CA ARG A 8 -21.55 -22.45 34.46
C ARG A 8 -21.58 -21.41 33.33
N LEU A 9 -22.75 -20.88 33.02
CA LEU A 9 -22.87 -19.53 32.48
C LEU A 9 -22.42 -18.56 33.57
N LEU A 10 -21.38 -17.78 33.31
CA LEU A 10 -21.15 -16.54 34.03
C LEU A 10 -21.13 -15.38 33.02
N GLN A 11 -22.00 -14.44 33.35
CA GLN A 11 -22.43 -13.28 32.60
C GLN A 11 -21.26 -12.33 32.33
N SER A 12 -21.14 -11.86 31.10
CA SER A 12 -20.27 -10.75 30.74
C SER A 12 -20.92 -9.44 31.20
N ASN A 13 -20.33 -8.79 32.19
CA ASN A 13 -20.68 -7.43 32.58
C ASN A 13 -20.38 -6.49 31.41
N ALA A 14 -21.44 -5.87 30.89
CA ALA A 14 -21.36 -4.73 30.01
C ALA A 14 -21.04 -3.49 30.86
N ASP A 15 -19.85 -2.92 30.70
CA ASP A 15 -19.59 -1.54 31.10
C ASP A 15 -18.79 -0.81 30.01
N ARG A 16 -19.59 -0.16 29.17
CA ARG A 16 -19.43 1.18 28.59
C ARG A 16 -18.00 1.75 28.64
N HIS A 17 -17.22 1.55 27.58
CA HIS A 17 -16.34 2.59 27.06
C HIS A 17 -16.62 2.82 25.58
N SER A 18 -17.03 4.05 25.31
CA SER A 18 -17.31 4.66 24.02
C SER A 18 -16.10 4.56 23.08
N GLY A 19 -16.31 4.19 21.81
CA GLY A 19 -15.38 4.57 20.73
C GLY A 19 -14.88 3.54 19.72
N CYS A 20 -15.56 2.41 19.44
CA CYS A 20 -15.05 1.43 18.44
C CYS A 20 -16.05 0.99 17.36
N ALA A 21 -17.02 1.82 17.00
CA ALA A 21 -18.00 1.53 15.94
C ALA A 21 -17.51 1.91 14.52
N SER A 22 -16.26 1.62 14.15
CA SER A 22 -15.72 2.00 12.82
C SER A 22 -14.98 0.88 12.06
N HIS A 23 -15.08 -0.39 12.48
CA HIS A 23 -14.33 -1.49 11.85
C HIS A 23 -15.15 -2.69 11.39
N PHE A 24 -16.47 -2.55 11.21
CA PHE A 24 -17.15 -3.32 10.16
C PHE A 24 -16.96 -2.57 8.85
N ALA A 25 -15.73 -2.57 8.33
CA ALA A 25 -15.55 -2.25 6.92
C ALA A 25 -16.33 -3.31 6.16
N ASP A 26 -17.38 -2.85 5.47
CA ASP A 26 -18.25 -3.64 4.65
C ASP A 26 -17.40 -4.54 3.75
N LEU A 27 -17.40 -5.86 4.00
CA LEU A 27 -16.63 -6.81 3.21
C LEU A 27 -17.09 -6.80 1.75
N SER A 28 -18.21 -6.14 1.42
CA SER A 28 -18.83 -6.02 0.10
C SER A 28 -17.95 -5.36 -0.95
N ASP A 29 -17.08 -4.43 -0.56
CA ASP A 29 -16.29 -3.61 -1.50
C ASP A 29 -14.84 -4.08 -1.66
N PRO A 30 -14.22 -3.85 -2.84
CA PRO A 30 -12.81 -4.12 -3.04
C PRO A 30 -11.92 -3.21 -2.16
N PRO A 31 -10.73 -3.69 -1.77
CA PRO A 31 -9.79 -2.91 -0.97
C PRO A 31 -9.28 -1.68 -1.75
N ASP A 32 -9.33 -0.50 -1.14
CA ASP A 32 -8.66 0.68 -1.67
C ASP A 32 -7.14 0.53 -1.55
N LEU A 33 -6.49 0.30 -2.68
CA LEU A 33 -5.04 0.17 -2.78
C LEU A 33 -4.32 1.50 -2.59
N TYR A 34 -4.98 2.61 -2.96
CA TYR A 34 -4.38 3.92 -3.10
C TYR A 34 -4.80 4.88 -1.99
N SER A 35 -5.41 4.37 -0.91
CA SER A 35 -5.91 5.19 0.20
C SER A 35 -4.85 6.16 0.73
N SER A 36 -3.59 5.72 0.83
CA SER A 36 -2.47 6.56 1.27
C SER A 36 -2.12 7.73 0.34
N LEU A 37 -2.57 7.71 -0.92
CA LEU A 37 -2.34 8.78 -1.90
C LEU A 37 -3.46 9.82 -1.91
N HIS A 38 -4.64 9.49 -1.39
CA HIS A 38 -5.76 10.41 -1.27
C HIS A 38 -5.63 11.33 -0.05
N GLU A 39 -4.82 10.92 0.92
CA GLU A 39 -4.51 11.68 2.11
C GLU A 39 -3.33 12.62 1.88
N GLU A 40 -3.35 13.77 2.57
CA GLU A 40 -2.21 14.68 2.55
C GLU A 40 -0.98 14.00 3.20
N PRO A 41 0.19 14.05 2.54
CA PRO A 41 1.43 13.56 3.15
C PRO A 41 1.74 14.36 4.41
N CYS A 42 2.00 13.69 5.53
CA CYS A 42 2.39 14.41 6.75
C CYS A 42 3.83 14.90 6.64
N ASP A 43 4.13 16.03 7.27
CA ASP A 43 5.50 16.50 7.47
C ASP A 43 6.20 15.71 8.59
N PRO A 44 7.56 15.76 8.67
CA PRO A 44 8.29 15.22 9.79
C PRO A 44 7.84 15.87 11.11
N PRO A 45 7.89 15.14 12.24
CA PRO A 45 7.50 15.69 13.54
C PRO A 45 8.42 16.85 13.95
N GLU A 46 7.90 17.81 14.70
CA GLU A 46 8.67 18.98 15.18
C GLU A 46 9.94 18.57 15.96
N SER A 47 9.89 17.44 16.68
CA SER A 47 11.06 16.89 17.39
C SER A 47 12.23 16.55 16.48
N ASP A 48 11.97 16.27 15.20
CA ASP A 48 13.01 16.01 14.20
C ASP A 48 13.55 17.28 13.56
N MET A 49 12.89 18.44 13.70
CA MET A 49 13.27 19.69 13.01
C MET A 49 14.49 20.38 13.61
N HIS A 50 14.77 20.13 14.91
CA HIS A 50 15.88 20.74 15.63
C HIS A 50 16.73 19.70 16.36
N PRO A 51 17.44 18.81 15.64
CA PRO A 51 18.32 17.83 16.25
C PRO A 51 19.62 18.48 16.74
N SER A 52 20.26 17.86 17.74
CA SER A 52 21.58 18.30 18.23
C SER A 52 22.68 18.13 17.18
N ASP A 53 22.52 17.18 16.26
CA ASP A 53 23.43 16.96 15.13
C ASP A 53 22.92 17.76 13.92
N PRO A 54 23.66 18.79 13.45
CA PRO A 54 23.23 19.62 12.33
C PRO A 54 23.08 18.83 11.03
N ASP A 55 23.79 17.71 10.85
CA ASP A 55 23.65 16.88 9.65
C ASP A 55 22.29 16.16 9.62
N LEU A 56 21.63 15.99 10.76
CA LEU A 56 20.32 15.37 10.86
C LEU A 56 19.17 16.38 10.76
N ALA A 57 19.46 17.68 10.65
CA ALA A 57 18.44 18.70 10.47
C ALA A 57 17.73 18.49 9.12
N PRO A 58 16.40 18.25 9.11
CA PRO A 58 15.61 18.15 7.90
C PRO A 58 15.68 19.45 7.10
N HIS A 59 15.87 19.32 5.80
CA HIS A 59 15.70 20.42 4.86
C HIS A 59 14.79 19.98 3.71
N GLU A 60 14.08 20.95 3.15
CA GLU A 60 13.29 20.74 1.95
C GLU A 60 14.18 20.74 0.72
N GLN A 61 13.84 19.89 -0.24
CA GLN A 61 14.42 19.90 -1.58
C GLN A 61 13.32 20.02 -2.64
N ASP A 62 13.71 20.54 -3.80
CA ASP A 62 12.82 20.64 -4.94
C ASP A 62 12.41 19.25 -5.46
N LEU A 63 11.13 19.14 -5.83
CA LEU A 63 10.61 17.98 -6.54
C LEU A 63 11.08 18.00 -8.00
N ARG A 64 11.12 16.83 -8.64
CA ARG A 64 11.50 16.72 -10.06
C ARG A 64 10.53 17.48 -10.97
N PHE A 65 9.26 17.52 -10.59
CA PHE A 65 8.17 18.21 -11.27
C PHE A 65 6.98 18.36 -10.32
N THR A 66 6.01 19.20 -10.69
CA THR A 66 4.77 19.38 -9.91
C THR A 66 3.95 18.10 -9.86
N GLY A 67 3.64 17.62 -8.65
CA GLY A 67 2.88 16.38 -8.45
C GLY A 67 3.72 15.10 -8.40
N ASP A 68 5.06 15.21 -8.30
CA ASP A 68 5.93 14.05 -8.09
C ASP A 68 5.67 13.41 -6.71
N LEU A 69 5.02 12.25 -6.70
CA LEU A 69 4.70 11.48 -5.50
C LEU A 69 5.89 10.68 -4.96
N TYR A 70 6.95 10.51 -5.77
CA TYR A 70 8.09 9.69 -5.41
C TYR A 70 9.15 10.48 -4.66
N THR A 71 9.57 11.65 -5.17
CA THR A 71 10.68 12.40 -4.58
C THR A 71 10.35 12.84 -3.15
N PRO A 72 11.21 12.56 -2.15
CA PRO A 72 10.99 13.04 -0.80
C PRO A 72 11.14 14.55 -0.76
N ARG A 73 10.14 15.27 -0.27
CA ARG A 73 10.24 16.72 -0.02
C ARG A 73 11.28 17.02 1.05
N TRP A 74 11.22 16.27 2.15
CA TRP A 74 12.15 16.41 3.28
C TRP A 74 13.27 15.38 3.20
N VAL A 75 14.50 15.86 3.34
CA VAL A 75 15.72 15.05 3.38
C VAL A 75 16.59 15.47 4.55
N ARG A 76 17.35 14.52 5.08
CA ARG A 76 18.36 14.78 6.13
C ARG A 76 19.53 13.83 6.00
N GLY A 77 20.61 14.10 6.72
CA GLY A 77 21.82 13.30 6.71
C GLY A 77 22.64 13.43 5.42
N HIS A 78 23.85 12.92 5.46
CA HIS A 78 24.79 12.96 4.34
C HIS A 78 25.21 11.54 3.89
N GLY A 79 25.70 11.42 2.66
CA GLY A 79 26.33 10.21 2.14
C GLY A 79 25.51 8.94 2.38
N ASN A 80 26.08 7.99 3.12
CA ASN A 80 25.44 6.69 3.38
C ASN A 80 24.29 6.75 4.38
N LYS A 81 24.21 7.81 5.18
CA LYS A 81 23.17 8.05 6.17
C LYS A 81 22.09 9.02 5.67
N ARG A 82 22.12 9.38 4.37
CA ARG A 82 21.09 10.24 3.79
C ARG A 82 19.75 9.53 3.82
N GLU A 83 18.75 10.21 4.35
CA GLU A 83 17.39 9.73 4.52
C GLU A 83 16.40 10.64 3.80
N GLY A 84 15.33 10.05 3.28
CA GLY A 84 14.17 10.77 2.77
C GLY A 84 12.95 10.47 3.64
N TRP A 85 12.13 11.49 3.87
CA TRP A 85 10.88 11.35 4.61
C TRP A 85 9.75 10.82 3.71
N CYS A 86 9.03 9.81 4.18
CA CYS A 86 7.80 9.34 3.57
C CYS A 86 6.58 9.76 4.40
N GLY A 87 5.90 10.83 3.96
CA GLY A 87 4.66 11.31 4.59
C GLY A 87 3.39 10.54 4.22
N LEU A 88 3.48 9.62 3.25
CA LEU A 88 2.37 8.72 2.87
C LEU A 88 2.18 7.58 3.88
N CYS A 89 3.24 7.23 4.61
CA CYS A 89 3.17 6.29 5.72
C CYS A 89 2.37 6.91 6.87
N LYS A 90 1.60 6.10 7.59
CA LYS A 90 0.87 6.51 8.79
C LYS A 90 1.30 5.61 9.97
N PRO A 91 2.08 6.14 10.95
CA PRO A 91 2.74 7.46 10.93
C PRO A 91 3.84 7.56 9.86
N GLY A 92 4.23 8.79 9.52
CA GLY A 92 5.32 9.05 8.57
C GLY A 92 6.66 8.52 9.09
N ARG A 93 7.63 8.32 8.19
CA ARG A 93 8.94 7.75 8.55
C ARG A 93 10.10 8.22 7.70
N TRP A 94 11.28 8.30 8.33
CA TRP A 94 12.57 8.46 7.64
C TRP A 94 13.05 7.12 7.10
N LEU A 95 13.48 7.12 5.83
CA LEU A 95 13.99 5.92 5.17
C LEU A 95 15.33 6.22 4.50
N VAL A 96 16.30 5.34 4.75
CA VAL A 96 17.64 5.44 4.17
C VAL A 96 17.57 5.31 2.65
N LEU A 97 18.21 6.24 1.95
CA LEU A 97 18.22 6.26 0.49
C LEU A 97 19.22 5.25 -0.08
N LYS A 98 20.41 5.12 0.53
CA LYS A 98 21.51 4.29 0.00
C LYS A 98 21.15 2.80 -0.13
N ASN A 99 20.39 2.26 0.82
CA ASN A 99 19.99 0.84 0.80
C ASN A 99 18.66 0.61 0.06
N SER A 100 18.17 1.61 -0.67
CA SER A 100 16.89 1.56 -1.41
C SER A 100 15.65 1.40 -0.52
N ALA A 101 15.73 1.57 0.81
CA ALA A 101 14.57 1.41 1.70
C ALA A 101 13.42 2.34 1.29
N PHE A 102 13.74 3.59 0.95
CA PHE A 102 12.77 4.56 0.44
C PHE A 102 12.11 4.12 -0.88
N TRP A 103 12.89 3.55 -1.80
CA TRP A 103 12.38 3.04 -3.07
C TRP A 103 11.42 1.86 -2.88
N TYR A 104 11.82 0.88 -2.05
CA TYR A 104 10.99 -0.29 -1.73
C TYR A 104 9.67 0.15 -1.10
N ASP A 105 9.72 1.13 -0.19
CA ASP A 105 8.53 1.63 0.46
C ASP A 105 7.57 2.32 -0.52
N LYS A 106 8.04 3.34 -1.22
CA LYS A 106 7.22 4.07 -2.19
C LYS A 106 6.61 3.14 -3.23
N SER A 107 7.39 2.20 -3.75
CA SER A 107 6.94 1.29 -4.80
C SER A 107 5.95 0.25 -4.29
N PHE A 108 6.24 -0.44 -3.18
CA PHE A 108 5.47 -1.63 -2.79
C PHE A 108 4.51 -1.42 -1.64
N THR A 109 4.60 -0.30 -0.91
CA THR A 109 3.62 0.09 0.11
C THR A 109 2.59 1.06 -0.45
N HIS A 110 3.05 2.05 -1.23
CA HIS A 110 2.21 3.15 -1.73
C HIS A 110 1.89 3.05 -3.22
N GLY A 111 2.49 2.09 -3.94
CA GLY A 111 2.25 1.91 -5.35
C GLY A 111 2.75 3.06 -6.22
N VAL A 112 3.83 3.74 -5.83
CA VAL A 112 4.40 4.88 -6.58
C VAL A 112 5.62 4.46 -7.38
N SER A 113 5.62 4.78 -8.67
CA SER A 113 6.72 4.51 -9.58
C SER A 113 7.88 5.47 -9.40
N ALA A 114 9.08 4.94 -9.18
CA ALA A 114 10.31 5.73 -9.15
C ALA A 114 10.60 6.42 -10.49
N ALA A 115 10.29 5.76 -11.60
CA ALA A 115 10.60 6.25 -12.93
C ALA A 115 9.71 7.43 -13.32
N THR A 116 8.40 7.34 -13.07
CA THR A 116 7.43 8.35 -13.48
C THR A 116 7.07 9.34 -12.39
N GLY A 117 7.35 9.03 -11.12
CA GLY A 117 6.90 9.81 -9.98
C GLY A 117 5.39 9.75 -9.72
N ALA A 118 4.64 8.94 -10.49
CA ALA A 118 3.20 8.79 -10.38
C ALA A 118 2.82 7.42 -9.79
N ALA A 119 1.56 7.28 -9.36
CA ALA A 119 1.01 6.00 -8.95
C ALA A 119 1.05 4.99 -10.11
N PHE A 120 1.28 3.71 -9.79
CA PHE A 120 1.05 2.62 -10.73
C PHE A 120 -0.41 2.58 -11.13
N GLN A 121 -0.68 2.21 -12.37
CA GLN A 121 -2.04 1.98 -12.83
C GLN A 121 -2.75 0.93 -11.96
N GLY A 122 -3.98 1.26 -11.57
CA GLY A 122 -4.86 0.34 -10.83
C GLY A 122 -5.42 -0.79 -11.70
N PRO A 123 -6.09 -1.75 -11.06
CA PRO A 123 -6.82 -2.79 -11.79
C PRO A 123 -7.93 -2.19 -12.64
N GLN A 124 -8.17 -2.79 -13.81
CA GLN A 124 -9.28 -2.39 -14.70
C GLN A 124 -10.63 -2.84 -14.17
N GLU A 125 -10.65 -4.04 -13.57
CA GLU A 125 -11.81 -4.67 -12.97
C GLU A 125 -11.39 -5.34 -11.68
N ASN A 126 -12.31 -5.44 -10.72
CA ASN A 126 -12.10 -6.15 -9.46
C ASN A 126 -13.14 -7.26 -9.32
N ARG A 127 -12.71 -8.42 -8.81
CA ARG A 127 -13.59 -9.55 -8.51
C ARG A 127 -13.15 -10.24 -7.22
N ARG A 128 -14.04 -11.03 -6.63
CA ARG A 128 -13.65 -12.02 -5.62
C ARG A 128 -13.05 -13.25 -6.29
N THR A 129 -12.06 -13.85 -5.65
CA THR A 129 -11.48 -15.12 -6.09
C THR A 129 -12.55 -16.22 -6.08
N GLU A 130 -12.58 -17.04 -7.12
CA GLU A 130 -13.50 -18.16 -7.22
C GLU A 130 -13.25 -19.15 -6.07
N GLY A 131 -14.28 -19.43 -5.28
CA GLY A 131 -14.18 -20.31 -4.11
C GLY A 131 -13.59 -19.68 -2.85
N ASN A 132 -13.18 -18.40 -2.87
CA ASN A 132 -12.78 -17.67 -1.67
C ASN A 132 -13.27 -16.22 -1.71
N LEU A 133 -14.37 -15.96 -1.02
CA LEU A 133 -14.99 -14.63 -0.99
C LEU A 133 -14.13 -13.59 -0.26
N ASP A 134 -13.18 -13.98 0.60
CA ASP A 134 -12.38 -13.02 1.38
C ASP A 134 -11.20 -12.44 0.58
N VAL A 135 -10.91 -13.00 -0.60
CA VAL A 135 -9.78 -12.59 -1.44
C VAL A 135 -10.31 -11.82 -2.64
N TRP A 136 -9.80 -10.61 -2.80
CA TRP A 136 -10.04 -9.79 -3.98
C TRP A 136 -8.89 -9.92 -4.98
N GLU A 137 -9.26 -10.01 -6.25
CA GLU A 137 -8.37 -9.97 -7.40
C GLU A 137 -8.70 -8.76 -8.28
N GLY A 138 -7.67 -8.19 -8.90
CA GLY A 138 -7.80 -7.14 -9.91
C GLY A 138 -7.30 -7.62 -11.27
N LEU A 139 -7.92 -7.15 -12.34
CA LEU A 139 -7.49 -7.41 -13.71
C LEU A 139 -6.40 -6.43 -14.13
N CYS A 140 -5.21 -6.92 -14.46
CA CYS A 140 -4.14 -6.10 -14.99
C CYS A 140 -4.39 -5.75 -16.45
N GLY A 141 -4.49 -4.45 -16.78
CA GLY A 141 -4.69 -4.00 -18.16
C GLY A 141 -3.51 -4.23 -19.11
N SER A 142 -2.30 -4.42 -18.57
CA SER A 142 -1.10 -4.69 -19.39
C SER A 142 -1.04 -6.15 -19.85
N CYS A 143 -1.18 -7.11 -18.93
CA CYS A 143 -1.06 -8.54 -19.26
C CYS A 143 -2.40 -9.30 -19.37
N GLY A 144 -3.50 -8.74 -18.87
CA GLY A 144 -4.82 -9.40 -18.85
C GLY A 144 -4.98 -10.49 -17.79
N GLU A 145 -4.07 -10.56 -16.81
CA GLU A 145 -4.11 -11.56 -15.74
C GLU A 145 -4.82 -11.01 -14.50
N TRP A 146 -5.49 -11.89 -13.75
CA TRP A 146 -6.09 -11.60 -12.46
C TRP A 146 -5.05 -11.74 -11.34
N ILE A 147 -4.84 -10.67 -10.58
CA ILE A 147 -3.79 -10.57 -9.57
C ILE A 147 -4.44 -10.26 -8.22
N ALA A 148 -4.08 -11.00 -7.18
CA ALA A 148 -4.57 -10.75 -5.83
C ALA A 148 -4.24 -9.33 -5.35
N LEU A 149 -5.25 -8.61 -4.85
CA LEU A 149 -5.14 -7.23 -4.36
C LEU A 149 -4.60 -7.18 -2.93
N VAL A 150 -4.90 -8.20 -2.11
CA VAL A 150 -4.50 -8.26 -0.71
C VAL A 150 -3.87 -9.61 -0.39
N SER A 151 -2.77 -9.58 0.33
CA SER A 151 -2.35 -10.69 1.18
C SER A 151 -2.88 -10.38 2.58
N SER A 152 -3.38 -11.39 3.28
CA SER A 152 -4.15 -11.37 4.54
C SER A 152 -3.60 -10.54 5.73
N LYS A 153 -2.50 -9.80 5.56
CA LYS A 153 -1.93 -8.89 6.57
C LYS A 153 -1.48 -7.50 6.04
N LYS A 154 -1.34 -7.29 4.73
CA LYS A 154 -0.89 -6.01 4.14
C LYS A 154 -1.61 -5.72 2.82
N LYS A 155 -2.33 -4.60 2.78
CA LYS A 155 -3.07 -4.16 1.59
C LYS A 155 -2.11 -3.87 0.42
N GLY A 156 -2.49 -4.24 -0.80
CA GLY A 156 -1.88 -3.78 -2.06
C GLY A 156 -0.49 -4.27 -2.45
N THR A 157 0.30 -4.82 -1.51
CA THR A 157 1.70 -5.23 -1.78
C THR A 157 1.85 -6.20 -2.96
N THR A 158 0.93 -7.14 -3.15
CA THR A 158 0.96 -8.10 -4.26
C THR A 158 0.71 -7.40 -5.60
N TRP A 159 -0.32 -6.55 -5.66
CA TRP A 159 -0.65 -5.77 -6.86
C TRP A 159 0.52 -4.87 -7.27
N PHE A 160 1.09 -4.10 -6.34
CA PHE A 160 2.17 -3.17 -6.67
C PHE A 160 3.44 -3.88 -7.11
N ARG A 161 3.75 -5.04 -6.53
CA ARG A 161 4.88 -5.87 -6.99
C ARG A 161 4.65 -6.39 -8.41
N HIS A 162 3.41 -6.74 -8.76
CA HIS A 162 3.04 -7.09 -10.13
C HIS A 162 3.18 -5.89 -11.07
N ALA A 163 2.54 -4.76 -10.73
CA ALA A 163 2.56 -3.53 -11.52
C ALA A 163 3.98 -3.06 -11.81
N TYR A 164 4.87 -3.06 -10.80
CA TYR A 164 6.27 -2.72 -10.98
C TYR A 164 6.96 -3.59 -12.05
N LYS A 165 6.68 -4.89 -12.13
CA LYS A 165 7.29 -5.76 -13.13
C LYS A 165 6.60 -5.70 -14.49
N CYS A 166 5.28 -5.58 -14.49
CA CYS A 166 4.46 -5.72 -15.69
C CYS A 166 4.26 -4.41 -16.45
N HIS A 167 4.17 -3.28 -15.75
CA HIS A 167 3.95 -1.96 -16.36
C HIS A 167 5.26 -1.33 -16.84
N THR A 168 6.39 -1.67 -16.21
CA THR A 168 7.73 -1.19 -16.61
C THR A 168 8.32 -1.99 -17.76
N HIS A 169 7.90 -3.24 -17.93
CA HIS A 169 8.30 -4.11 -19.04
C HIS A 169 7.05 -4.62 -19.76
N PRO A 170 6.38 -3.79 -20.57
CA PRO A 170 5.28 -4.25 -21.40
C PRO A 170 5.79 -5.40 -22.27
N LYS A 171 5.25 -6.61 -22.07
CA LYS A 171 5.42 -7.66 -23.06
C LYS A 171 4.69 -7.17 -24.31
N VAL A 172 5.41 -7.07 -25.43
CA VAL A 172 4.77 -6.82 -26.73
C VAL A 172 3.68 -7.89 -26.87
N LYS A 173 2.42 -7.44 -26.91
CA LYS A 173 1.27 -8.32 -26.96
C LYS A 173 1.29 -9.00 -28.33
N ASP A 174 1.59 -10.30 -28.36
CA ASP A 174 1.30 -11.11 -29.54
C ASP A 174 -0.18 -10.91 -29.89
N GLY A 175 -0.43 -10.70 -31.19
CA GLY A 175 -1.72 -10.26 -31.72
C GLY A 175 -2.91 -11.15 -31.33
N PRO A 176 -4.14 -10.73 -31.69
CA PRO A 176 -5.36 -11.32 -31.15
C PRO A 176 -5.42 -12.84 -31.39
N LYS A 177 -5.41 -13.63 -30.31
CA LYS A 177 -5.76 -15.05 -30.36
C LYS A 177 -7.23 -15.14 -30.78
N ARG A 178 -7.46 -15.39 -32.07
CA ARG A 178 -8.77 -15.74 -32.62
C ARG A 178 -9.29 -16.96 -31.86
N ARG A 179 -10.41 -16.78 -31.15
CA ARG A 179 -11.20 -17.85 -30.53
C ARG A 179 -11.67 -18.77 -31.66
N ARG A 180 -11.23 -20.03 -31.66
CA ARG A 180 -11.74 -21.06 -32.57
C ARG A 180 -13.08 -21.52 -32.00
N GLU A 181 -14.17 -21.11 -32.62
CA GLU A 181 -15.48 -21.72 -32.41
C GLU A 181 -15.47 -23.09 -33.08
N THR A 182 -15.66 -24.14 -32.30
CA THR A 182 -15.94 -25.49 -32.80
C THR A 182 -17.44 -25.67 -32.77
N ASN A 183 -18.03 -25.68 -33.96
CA ASN A 183 -19.35 -26.20 -34.26
C ASN A 183 -19.34 -27.73 -34.21
#